data_AF-S8DHR1-F1
#
_entry.id   AF-S8DHR1-F1
#
_cell.length_a   1.000
_cell.length_b   1.000
_cell.length_c   1.000
_cell.angle_alpha   90.00
_cell.angle_beta   90.00
_cell.angle_gamma   90.00
#
_symmetry.space_group_name_H-M   'P 1'
#
loop_
_entity.id
_entity.type
_entity.pdbx_description
1 polymer ?
#
loop_
_entity_poly.entity_id
_entity_poly.type
_entity_poly.pdbx_seq_one_letter_code
_entity_poly.pdbx_strand_id
1 'polypeptide(L)' 'FFLLCVKGVKFIFTNMSPESPEKEYSFVMVMEENTYSLVDCNPWLNGTEELIHELRKSNELFKFVRTMRQKF' A
#
# COMPACT_ATOMS: atom_id res chain seq x y z
N PHE A 1 -13.43 19.62 8.02
CA PHE A 1 -11.99 19.90 7.81
C PHE A 1 -11.21 19.49 9.06
N PHE A 2 -11.01 18.18 9.28
CA PHE A 2 -10.03 17.72 10.26
C PHE A 2 -8.80 17.28 9.48
N LEU A 3 -7.80 18.16 9.46
CA LEU A 3 -6.44 17.89 9.01
C LEU A 3 -5.72 17.15 10.16
N LEU A 4 -6.18 15.95 10.49
CA LEU A 4 -5.37 15.03 11.28
C LEU A 4 -4.30 14.54 10.31
N CYS A 5 -3.09 15.03 10.49
CA CYS A 5 -1.89 14.60 9.79
C CYS A 5 -1.72 13.09 10.03
N VAL A 6 -2.42 12.27 9.25
CA VAL A 6 -2.25 10.82 9.22
C VAL A 6 -0.78 10.62 8.90
N LYS A 7 0.02 10.11 9.85
CA LYS A 7 1.44 9.76 9.66
C LYS A 7 1.54 8.51 8.79
N GLY A 8 0.89 8.54 7.63
CA GLY A 8 0.86 7.47 6.67
C GLY A 8 1.97 7.64 5.65
N VAL A 9 2.50 6.53 5.19
CA VAL A 9 3.41 6.49 4.05
C VAL A 9 2.59 6.11 2.83
N LYS A 10 2.63 6.97 1.80
CA LYS A 10 2.07 6.66 0.49
C LYS A 10 3.13 6.01 -0.38
N PHE A 11 2.88 4.81 -0.86
CA PHE A 11 3.67 4.13 -1.87
C PHE A 11 3.05 4.40 -3.23
N ILE A 12 3.84 4.89 -4.17
CA ILE A 12 3.41 5.19 -5.53
C ILE A 12 4.29 4.39 -6.49
N PHE A 13 3.64 3.66 -7.39
CA PHE A 13 4.27 2.93 -8.47
C PHE A 13 3.86 3.56 -9.79
N THR A 14 4.86 3.91 -10.58
CA THR A 14 4.75 4.36 -11.97
C THR A 14 5.53 3.40 -12.85
N ASN A 15 5.47 3.62 -14.16
CA ASN A 15 6.17 2.82 -15.16
C ASN A 15 5.81 1.32 -15.08
N MET A 16 4.51 1.05 -14.90
CA MET A 16 3.98 -0.31 -14.81
C MET A 16 3.28 -0.79 -16.08
N SER A 17 2.91 0.14 -16.96
CA SER A 17 2.36 -0.14 -18.30
C SER A 17 3.20 0.63 -19.33
N PRO A 18 3.68 -0.02 -20.40
CA PRO A 18 4.35 0.67 -21.50
C PRO A 18 3.47 1.71 -22.20
N GLU A 19 2.14 1.50 -22.20
CA GLU A 19 1.16 2.36 -22.84
C GLU A 19 0.88 3.64 -22.04
N SER A 20 1.09 3.61 -20.72
CA SER A 20 0.86 4.74 -19.81
C SER A 20 1.89 4.75 -18.66
N PRO A 21 3.17 5.07 -18.93
CA PRO A 21 4.23 5.03 -17.91
C PRO A 21 3.99 5.98 -16.74
N GLU A 22 3.27 7.08 -16.95
CA GLU A 22 2.90 8.06 -15.94
C GLU A 22 1.70 7.64 -15.07
N LYS A 23 0.98 6.57 -15.44
CA LYS A 23 -0.16 6.09 -14.66
C LYS A 23 0.30 5.67 -13.26
N GLU A 24 -0.30 6.29 -12.26
CA GLU A 24 -0.01 6.00 -10.86
C GLU A 24 -0.89 4.89 -10.31
N TYR A 25 -0.25 3.99 -9.58
CA TYR A 25 -0.88 3.00 -8.73
C TYR A 25 -0.32 3.21 -7.34
N SER A 26 -1.16 3.22 -6.33
CA SER A 26 -0.70 3.61 -5.01
C SER A 26 -1.49 2.98 -3.89
N PHE A 27 -0.85 2.92 -2.73
CA PHE A 27 -1.53 2.65 -1.49
C PHE A 27 -0.96 3.51 -0.37
N VAL A 28 -1.77 3.76 0.65
CA VAL A 28 -1.37 4.48 1.86
C VAL A 28 -1.47 3.53 3.02
N MET A 29 -0.41 3.47 3.82
CA MET A 29 -0.39 2.69 5.06
C MET A 29 0.07 3.52 6.24
N VAL A 30 -0.48 3.23 7.41
CA VAL A 30 -0.08 3.81 8.69
C VAL A 30 0.52 2.73 9.57
N MET A 31 1.48 3.12 10.41
CA MET A 31 2.00 2.28 11.47
C MET A 31 1.64 2.91 12.81
N GLU A 32 0.77 2.25 13.56
CA GLU A 32 0.30 2.67 14.89
C GLU A 32 0.45 1.49 15.84
N GLU A 33 1.00 1.75 17.04
CA GLU A 33 1.18 0.73 18.09
C GLU A 33 1.86 -0.56 17.61
N ASN A 34 2.84 -0.42 16.71
CA ASN A 34 3.58 -1.56 16.12
C ASN A 34 2.73 -2.48 15.23
N THR A 35 1.61 -1.95 14.72
CA THR A 35 0.73 -2.62 13.76
C THR A 35 0.62 -1.79 12.48
N TYR A 36 0.40 -2.45 11.34
CA TYR A 36 0.18 -1.78 10.06
C TYR A 36 -1.29 -1.77 9.67
N SER A 37 -1.78 -0.68 9.11
CA SER A 37 -3.13 -0.60 8.54
C SER A 37 -3.10 0.03 7.17
N LEU A 38 -3.89 -0.53 6.25
CA LEU A 38 -4.11 0.01 4.91
C LEU A 38 -5.21 1.07 4.98
N VAL A 39 -4.89 2.30 4.58
CA VAL A 39 -5.80 3.45 4.64
C VAL A 39 -6.44 3.71 3.28
N ASP A 40 -5.66 3.57 2.21
CA ASP A 40 -6.11 3.82 0.84
C ASP A 40 -5.37 2.88 -0.13
N CYS A 41 -6.01 2.54 -1.24
CA CYS A 41 -5.46 1.69 -2.29
C CYS A 41 -6.17 1.99 -3.63
N ASN A 42 -5.40 2.46 -4.61
CA ASN A 42 -5.91 2.85 -5.91
C ASN A 42 -5.02 2.30 -7.05
N PRO A 43 -5.56 1.48 -7.97
CA PRO A 43 -6.90 0.88 -7.94
C PRO A 43 -7.06 -0.10 -6.77
N TRP A 44 -8.30 -0.36 -6.35
CA TRP A 44 -8.55 -1.36 -5.29
C TRP A 44 -8.11 -2.76 -5.73
N LEU A 45 -7.36 -3.45 -4.87
CA LEU A 45 -6.88 -4.81 -5.10
C LEU A 45 -7.64 -5.79 -4.20
N ASN A 46 -8.09 -6.91 -4.78
CA ASN A 46 -8.70 -8.00 -4.03
C ASN A 46 -7.65 -8.74 -3.18
N GLY A 47 -8.04 -9.14 -1.97
CA GLY A 47 -7.18 -9.86 -1.01
C GLY A 47 -6.13 -8.98 -0.32
N THR A 48 -6.29 -7.65 -0.31
CA THR A 48 -5.43 -6.74 0.45
C THR A 48 -5.52 -6.94 1.97
N GLU A 49 -6.66 -7.40 2.46
CA GLU A 49 -6.87 -7.71 3.88
C GLU A 49 -6.02 -8.91 4.35
N GLU A 50 -5.87 -9.94 3.52
CA GLU A 50 -5.00 -11.09 3.81
C GLU A 50 -3.53 -10.64 3.85
N LEU A 51 -3.12 -9.80 2.89
CA LEU A 51 -1.76 -9.27 2.81
C LEU A 51 -1.41 -8.38 4.01
N ILE A 52 -2.33 -7.51 4.46
CA ILE A 52 -2.06 -6.67 5.65
C ILE A 52 -2.00 -7.51 6.92
N HIS A 53 -2.80 -8.58 7.02
CA HIS A 53 -2.76 -9.51 8.14
C HIS A 53 -1.45 -10.31 8.15
N GLU A 54 -0.94 -10.75 7.00
CA GLU A 54 0.40 -11.35 6.90
C GLU A 54 1.49 -10.36 7.31
N LEU A 55 1.42 -9.12 6.82
CA LEU A 55 2.38 -8.06 7.16
C LEU A 55 2.43 -7.80 8.67
N ARG A 56 1.26 -7.72 9.34
CA ARG A 56 1.18 -7.55 10.80
C ARG A 56 1.87 -8.68 11.57
N LYS A 57 1.91 -9.90 11.03
CA LYS A 57 2.53 -11.07 11.66
C LYS A 57 4.03 -11.17 11.38
N SER A 58 4.43 -10.93 10.13
CA SER A 58 5.82 -11.14 9.69
C SER A 58 6.69 -9.90 9.83
N ASN A 59 6.08 -8.71 9.87
CA ASN A 59 6.75 -7.41 9.77
C ASN A 59 7.63 -7.27 8.50
N GLU A 60 7.38 -8.09 7.46
CA GLU A 60 8.13 -8.10 6.21
C GLU A 60 7.63 -7.04 5.21
N LEU A 61 7.81 -5.75 5.55
CA LEU A 61 7.31 -4.63 4.73
C LEU A 61 7.76 -4.70 3.26
N PHE A 62 9.04 -4.99 3.01
CA PHE A 62 9.55 -5.06 1.63
C PHE A 62 8.93 -6.19 0.81
N LYS A 63 8.58 -7.31 1.44
CA LYS A 63 7.87 -8.40 0.77
C LYS A 63 6.45 -7.97 0.42
N PHE A 64 5.75 -7.34 1.36
CA PHE A 64 4.42 -6.78 1.13
C PHE A 64 4.41 -5.78 -0.03
N VAL A 65 5.35 -4.81 -0.04
CA VAL A 65 5.47 -3.80 -1.12
C VAL A 65 5.70 -4.45 -2.48
N ARG A 66 6.53 -5.50 -2.56
CA ARG A 66 6.76 -6.27 -3.79
C ARG A 66 5.50 -6.99 -4.27
N THR A 67 4.76 -7.62 -3.35
CA THR A 67 3.50 -8.30 -3.67
C THR A 67 2.44 -7.31 -4.16
N MET A 68 2.31 -6.15 -3.51
CA MET A 68 1.39 -5.09 -3.96
C MET A 68 1.73 -4.64 -5.38
N ARG A 69 3.01 -4.37 -5.67
CA ARG A 69 3.46 -3.99 -7.02
C ARG A 69 3.15 -5.05 -8.08
N GLN A 70 3.25 -6.34 -7.74
CA GLN A 70 2.94 -7.43 -8.67
C GLN A 70 1.44 -7.59 -8.95
N LYS A 71 0.60 -7.16 -8.00
CA LYS A 71 -0.86 -7.23 -8.12
C LYS A 71 -1.47 -6.03 -8.85
N PHE A 72 -0.84 -4.87 -8.78
CA PHE A 72 -1.20 -3.68 -9.56
C PHE A 72 -0.91 -3.88 -11.05
#